data_AF-A0A2V8DFR0-F1
#
_entry.id   AF-A0A2V8DFR0-F1
#
_cell.length_a   1.000
_cell.length_b   1.000
_cell.length_c   1.000
_cell.angle_alpha   90.00
_cell.angle_beta   90.00
_cell.angle_gamma   90.00
#
_symmetry.space_group_name_H-M   'P 1'
#
loop_
_entity.id
_entity.type
_entity.pdbx_description
1 polymer ?
#
loop_
_entity_poly.entity_id
_entity_poly.type
_entity_poly.pdbx_seq_one_letter_code
_entity_poly.pdbx_strand_id
1 'polypeptide(L)'
;MKEFDRLLEIVAALRAPEGCPWDREQTIDSLEPFVLEETYEVLQAIDRHDHAALCEELGDFVFEAVFLAQLESEGGHFTIADSLKTIADKLVRRHPHVFAREAGEAPLDSAGQVRTRWEEIKSQERRDTTARGASPEPKTLLSGIAPTLPALLRAYHIGVRAASVGFDWAGAGAIVDKIQEEVDELRDVVEAHGAVDQGRAEEEMGDLLFSIANLSRKLGIEPETALRKANDKFTRRFGVLEVSVADSGRAMKDMALEELEGEWQRAKSRDLTE
;
A
#
# COMPACT_ATOMS: atom_id res chain seq x y z
N MET A 1 1.57 25.87 -12.31
CA MET A 1 2.93 26.31 -11.96
C MET A 1 2.88 27.34 -10.84
N LYS A 2 2.20 28.49 -10.99
CA LYS A 2 2.11 29.53 -9.95
C LYS A 2 1.87 29.03 -8.49
N GLU A 3 0.89 28.15 -8.26
CA GLU A 3 0.62 27.66 -6.89
C GLU A 3 1.66 26.64 -6.40
N PHE A 4 2.28 25.88 -7.30
CA PHE A 4 3.37 24.98 -6.94
C PHE A 4 4.63 25.79 -6.57
N ASP A 5 4.97 26.80 -7.36
CA ASP A 5 6.08 27.71 -7.07
C ASP A 5 5.85 28.43 -5.73
N ARG A 6 4.61 28.88 -5.47
CA ARG A 6 4.21 29.46 -4.18
C ARG A 6 4.41 28.49 -3.02
N LEU A 7 4.09 27.20 -3.18
CA LEU A 7 4.33 26.18 -2.15
C LEU A 7 5.83 26.04 -1.86
N LEU A 8 6.68 25.99 -2.90
CA LEU A 8 8.13 25.95 -2.72
C LEU A 8 8.64 27.17 -1.93
N GLU A 9 8.15 28.37 -2.27
CA GLU A 9 8.49 29.61 -1.56
C GLU A 9 8.03 29.58 -0.10
N ILE A 10 6.85 29.05 0.19
CA ILE A 10 6.32 28.91 1.55
C ILE A 10 7.21 27.96 2.37
N VAL A 11 7.52 26.77 1.86
CA VAL A 11 8.33 25.78 2.59
C VAL A 11 9.75 26.31 2.83
N ALA A 12 10.34 26.98 1.84
CA ALA A 12 11.64 27.65 2.01
C ALA A 12 11.59 28.74 3.09
N ALA A 13 10.51 29.54 3.14
CA ALA A 13 10.33 30.57 4.16
C ALA A 13 10.11 29.97 5.57
N LEU A 14 9.38 28.86 5.68
CA LEU A 14 9.17 28.15 6.94
C LEU A 14 10.50 27.61 7.51
N ARG A 15 11.41 27.16 6.65
CA ARG A 15 12.73 26.64 7.04
C ARG A 15 13.87 27.66 7.10
N ALA A 16 13.62 28.91 6.71
CA ALA A 16 14.60 29.99 6.84
C ALA A 16 15.00 30.23 8.31
N PRO A 17 16.15 30.87 8.61
CA PRO A 17 16.60 31.12 9.99
C PRO A 17 15.56 31.82 10.89
N GLU A 18 14.81 32.75 10.30
CA GLU A 18 13.70 33.51 10.90
C GLU A 18 12.32 32.83 10.75
N GLY A 19 12.29 31.65 10.13
CA GLY A 19 11.09 30.85 9.89
C GLY A 19 10.56 30.15 11.14
N CYS A 20 9.69 29.17 10.93
CA CYS A 20 9.03 28.44 12.00
C CYS A 20 10.02 27.52 12.73
N PRO A 21 10.15 27.61 14.07
CA PRO A 21 11.06 26.76 14.83
C PRO A 21 10.79 25.26 14.65
N TRP A 22 9.51 24.86 14.58
CA TRP A 22 9.12 23.47 14.39
C TRP A 22 9.54 22.93 13.03
N ASP A 23 9.28 23.69 11.97
CA ASP A 23 9.65 23.29 10.60
C ASP A 23 11.17 23.19 10.44
N ARG A 24 11.93 24.09 11.07
CA ARG A 24 13.40 24.08 11.04
C ARG A 24 14.02 22.87 11.75
N GLU A 25 13.37 22.39 12.81
CA GLU A 25 13.86 21.24 13.58
C GLU A 25 13.61 19.89 12.87
N GLN A 26 12.73 19.85 11.86
CA GLN A 26 12.47 18.62 11.10
C GLN A 26 13.71 18.11 10.36
N THR A 27 13.81 16.79 10.29
CA THR A 27 14.80 16.01 9.54
C THR A 27 14.09 15.04 8.59
N ILE A 28 14.84 14.38 7.71
CA ILE A 28 14.27 13.34 6.82
C ILE A 28 13.58 12.25 7.65
N ASP A 29 14.26 11.78 8.71
CA ASP A 29 13.75 10.73 9.59
C ASP A 29 12.50 11.17 10.37
N SER A 30 12.41 12.45 10.76
CA SER A 30 11.24 12.94 11.51
C SER A 30 9.98 13.07 10.66
N LEU A 31 10.13 13.15 9.33
CA LEU A 31 9.00 13.27 8.39
C LEU A 31 8.39 11.92 7.98
N GLU A 32 9.07 10.79 8.23
CA GLU A 32 8.53 9.45 7.92
C GLU A 32 7.09 9.20 8.41
N PRO A 33 6.72 9.48 9.68
CA PRO A 33 5.34 9.24 10.14
C PRO A 33 4.32 10.11 9.39
N PHE A 34 4.66 11.36 9.07
CA PHE A 34 3.75 12.29 8.37
C PHE A 34 3.50 11.82 6.93
N VAL A 35 4.55 11.44 6.19
CA VAL A 35 4.38 10.86 4.84
C VAL A 35 3.45 9.64 4.86
N LEU A 36 3.56 8.81 5.88
CA LEU A 36 2.71 7.63 6.03
C LEU A 36 1.26 8.03 6.35
N GLU A 37 1.06 8.96 7.29
CA GLU A 37 -0.23 9.51 7.68
C GLU A 37 -0.97 10.10 6.47
N GLU A 38 -0.36 11.05 5.76
CA GLU A 38 -0.93 11.68 4.57
C GLU A 38 -1.28 10.68 3.46
N THR A 39 -0.45 9.63 3.31
CA THR A 39 -0.76 8.54 2.38
C THR A 39 -2.07 7.83 2.77
N TYR A 40 -2.28 7.56 4.06
CA TYR A 40 -3.49 6.91 4.54
C TYR A 40 -4.71 7.83 4.50
N GLU A 41 -4.54 9.14 4.71
CA GLU A 41 -5.63 10.12 4.58
C GLU A 41 -6.12 10.22 3.13
N VAL A 42 -5.19 10.28 2.16
CA VAL A 42 -5.52 10.17 0.72
C VAL A 42 -6.29 8.88 0.42
N LEU A 43 -5.82 7.74 0.94
CA LEU A 43 -6.50 6.45 0.75
C LEU A 43 -7.91 6.44 1.35
N GLN A 44 -8.09 7.07 2.51
CA GLN A 44 -9.40 7.20 3.16
C GLN A 44 -10.35 8.07 2.33
N ALA A 45 -9.87 9.20 1.83
CA ALA A 45 -10.66 10.09 0.98
C ALA A 45 -11.10 9.41 -0.32
N ILE A 46 -10.21 8.63 -0.95
CA ILE A 46 -10.53 7.81 -2.13
C ILE A 46 -11.64 6.79 -1.80
N ASP A 47 -11.51 6.08 -0.68
CA ASP A 47 -12.46 5.03 -0.33
C ASP A 47 -13.84 5.55 0.08
N ARG A 48 -13.91 6.77 0.63
CA ARG A 48 -15.17 7.46 0.92
C ARG A 48 -15.78 8.17 -0.27
N HIS A 49 -15.06 8.23 -1.40
CA HIS A 49 -15.40 9.08 -2.54
C HIS A 49 -15.59 10.56 -2.13
N ASP A 50 -14.84 11.01 -1.12
CA ASP A 50 -14.91 12.39 -0.62
C ASP A 50 -13.98 13.27 -1.46
N HIS A 51 -14.57 13.98 -2.42
CA HIS A 51 -13.82 14.84 -3.33
C HIS A 51 -13.21 16.08 -2.66
N ALA A 52 -13.82 16.56 -1.57
CA ALA A 52 -13.32 17.74 -0.86
C ALA A 52 -12.09 17.35 -0.04
N ALA A 53 -12.22 16.29 0.78
CA ALA A 53 -11.09 15.74 1.52
C ALA A 53 -9.97 15.34 0.57
N LEU A 54 -10.26 14.63 -0.54
CA LEU A 54 -9.23 14.22 -1.50
C LEU A 54 -8.45 15.42 -2.08
N CYS A 55 -9.08 16.59 -2.24
CA CYS A 55 -8.39 17.78 -2.71
C CYS A 55 -7.42 18.35 -1.66
N GLU A 56 -7.79 18.25 -0.37
CA GLU A 56 -6.99 18.67 0.78
C GLU A 56 -5.80 17.70 0.97
N GLU A 57 -6.08 16.41 1.10
CA GLU A 57 -5.04 15.39 1.34
C GLU A 57 -4.01 15.29 0.20
N LEU A 58 -4.43 15.55 -1.05
CA LEU A 58 -3.48 15.63 -2.16
C LEU A 58 -2.54 16.84 -2.05
N GLY A 59 -2.99 17.92 -1.43
CA GLY A 59 -2.17 19.07 -1.10
C GLY A 59 -1.13 18.72 -0.04
N ASP A 60 -1.55 18.06 1.03
CA ASP A 60 -0.68 17.69 2.16
C ASP A 60 0.34 16.61 1.76
N PHE A 61 -0.08 15.61 0.99
CA PHE A 61 0.84 14.65 0.37
C PHE A 61 1.90 15.31 -0.54
N VAL A 62 1.53 16.35 -1.29
CA VAL A 62 2.48 17.12 -2.11
C VAL A 62 3.39 18.01 -1.25
N PHE A 63 2.86 18.58 -0.17
CA PHE A 63 3.62 19.35 0.80
C PHE A 63 4.74 18.51 1.42
N GLU A 64 4.45 17.29 1.88
CA GLU A 64 5.47 16.39 2.43
C GLU A 64 6.59 16.07 1.43
N ALA A 65 6.24 15.82 0.16
CA ALA A 65 7.22 15.61 -0.90
C ALA A 65 8.09 16.85 -1.18
N VAL A 66 7.50 18.05 -1.11
CA VAL A 66 8.23 19.32 -1.24
C VAL A 66 9.14 19.54 -0.04
N PHE A 67 8.68 19.23 1.18
CA PHE A 67 9.45 19.41 2.41
C PHE A 67 10.70 18.52 2.43
N LEU A 68 10.56 17.25 2.07
CA LEU A 68 11.70 16.34 1.91
C LEU A 68 12.70 16.85 0.86
N ALA A 69 12.20 17.35 -0.28
CA ALA A 69 13.08 17.92 -1.30
C ALA A 69 13.75 19.23 -0.87
N GLN A 70 13.11 20.03 -0.01
CA GLN A 70 13.70 21.22 0.59
C GLN A 70 14.88 20.83 1.52
N LEU A 71 14.70 19.81 2.36
CA LEU A 71 15.76 19.27 3.22
C LEU A 71 16.96 18.75 2.42
N GLU A 72 16.71 17.99 1.36
CA GLU A 72 17.76 17.47 0.46
C GLU A 72 18.46 18.58 -0.31
N SER A 73 17.74 19.65 -0.67
CA SER A 73 18.31 20.84 -1.28
C SER A 73 19.20 21.61 -0.30
N GLU A 74 18.81 21.73 0.97
CA GLU A 74 19.62 22.33 2.04
C GLU A 74 20.91 21.53 2.29
N GLY A 75 20.84 20.20 2.16
CA GLY A 75 22.00 19.30 2.21
C GLY A 75 22.89 19.33 0.96
N GLY A 76 22.44 19.96 -0.13
CA GLY A 76 23.17 20.00 -1.41
C GLY A 76 23.11 18.71 -2.22
N HIS A 77 22.09 17.87 -1.99
CA HIS A 77 21.96 16.56 -2.64
C HIS A 77 21.15 16.64 -3.94
N PHE A 78 19.89 17.07 -3.87
CA PHE A 78 19.02 17.28 -5.03
C PHE A 78 17.90 18.29 -4.72
N THR A 79 17.28 18.82 -5.76
CA THR A 79 16.10 19.70 -5.67
C THR A 79 14.83 18.97 -6.08
N ILE A 80 13.66 19.53 -5.73
CA ILE A 80 12.37 19.00 -6.22
C ILE A 80 12.31 18.94 -7.76
N ALA A 81 12.99 19.86 -8.47
CA ALA A 81 13.08 19.86 -9.92
C ALA A 81 13.83 18.63 -10.45
N ASP A 82 14.88 18.18 -9.76
CA ASP A 82 15.63 16.97 -10.12
C ASP A 82 14.76 15.71 -9.95
N SER A 83 13.97 15.65 -8.87
CA SER A 83 12.99 14.58 -8.63
C SER A 83 11.90 14.54 -9.72
N LEU A 84 11.30 15.70 -10.04
CA LEU A 84 10.29 15.83 -11.09
C LEU A 84 10.84 15.46 -12.47
N LYS A 85 12.06 15.89 -12.79
CA LYS A 85 12.76 15.49 -14.02
C LYS A 85 12.96 13.98 -14.08
N THR A 86 13.42 13.38 -12.98
CA THR A 86 13.68 11.94 -12.89
C THR A 86 12.42 11.11 -13.13
N ILE A 87 11.28 11.49 -12.57
CA ILE A 87 10.01 10.78 -12.82
C ILE A 87 9.47 11.04 -14.23
N ALA A 88 9.57 12.27 -14.75
CA ALA A 88 9.14 12.61 -16.11
C ALA A 88 9.91 11.79 -17.17
N ASP A 89 11.25 11.78 -17.10
CA ASP A 89 12.10 11.01 -18.01
C ASP A 89 11.77 9.50 -17.93
N LYS A 90 11.53 8.99 -16.71
CA LYS A 90 11.15 7.60 -16.47
C LYS A 90 9.78 7.26 -17.07
N LEU A 91 8.79 8.13 -16.93
CA LEU A 91 7.45 7.92 -17.49
C LEU A 91 7.47 7.96 -19.01
N VAL A 92 8.20 8.90 -19.62
CA VAL A 92 8.38 8.96 -21.08
C VAL A 92 9.00 7.67 -21.60
N ARG A 93 10.10 7.23 -20.98
CA ARG A 93 10.80 5.98 -21.35
C ARG A 93 9.95 4.72 -21.19
N ARG A 94 9.09 4.67 -20.15
CA ARG A 94 8.22 3.51 -19.88
C ARG A 94 6.91 3.51 -20.67
N HIS A 95 6.60 4.59 -21.40
CA HIS A 95 5.41 4.69 -22.25
C HIS A 95 5.78 5.02 -23.71
N PRO A 96 6.62 4.20 -24.38
CA PRO A 96 7.01 4.45 -25.76
C PRO A 96 5.80 4.42 -26.72
N HIS A 97 4.77 3.64 -26.40
CA HIS A 97 3.49 3.61 -27.12
C HIS A 97 2.69 4.92 -27.07
N VAL A 98 3.03 5.83 -26.13
CA VAL A 98 2.47 7.19 -26.04
C VAL A 98 3.44 8.21 -26.65
N PHE A 99 4.71 8.19 -26.22
CA PHE A 99 5.65 9.27 -26.51
C PHE A 99 6.63 9.01 -27.68
N ALA A 100 6.68 7.79 -28.22
CA ALA A 100 7.58 7.38 -29.30
C ALA A 100 6.83 6.80 -30.52
N ARG A 101 5.56 7.17 -30.71
CA ARG A 101 4.72 6.70 -31.83
C ARG A 101 5.35 6.98 -33.20
N GLU A 102 5.96 8.15 -33.35
CA GLU A 102 6.65 8.55 -34.59
C GLU A 102 7.95 7.77 -34.83
N ALA A 103 8.50 7.13 -33.80
CA ALA A 103 9.69 6.28 -33.89
C ALA A 103 9.36 4.81 -34.25
N GLY A 104 8.11 4.52 -34.65
CA GLY A 104 7.70 3.19 -35.12
C GLY A 104 7.24 2.22 -34.02
N GLU A 105 7.00 2.70 -32.81
CA GLU A 105 6.42 1.88 -31.73
C GLU A 105 4.95 1.55 -32.00
N ALA A 106 4.59 0.28 -31.80
CA ALA A 106 3.25 -0.20 -32.07
C ALA A 106 2.24 0.40 -31.07
N PRO A 107 1.04 0.80 -31.52
CA PRO A 107 -0.03 1.13 -30.60
C PRO A 107 -0.39 -0.11 -29.75
N LEU A 108 -0.69 0.13 -28.47
CA LEU A 108 -1.19 -0.89 -27.57
C LEU A 108 -2.68 -0.61 -27.34
N ASP A 109 -3.52 -1.60 -27.60
CA ASP A 109 -4.98 -1.45 -27.66
C ASP A 109 -5.67 -1.96 -26.38
N SER A 110 -4.90 -2.44 -25.40
CA SER A 110 -5.44 -2.97 -24.15
C SER A 110 -4.53 -2.70 -22.95
N ALA A 111 -5.14 -2.53 -21.78
CA ALA A 111 -4.43 -2.43 -20.51
C ALA A 111 -3.52 -3.64 -20.24
N GLY A 112 -3.91 -4.83 -20.71
CA GLY A 112 -3.11 -6.05 -20.62
C GLY A 112 -1.79 -5.94 -21.40
N GLN A 113 -1.83 -5.47 -22.65
CA GLN A 113 -0.64 -5.24 -23.47
C GLN A 113 0.27 -4.17 -22.87
N VAL A 114 -0.30 -3.06 -22.36
CA VAL A 114 0.45 -2.00 -21.67
C VAL A 114 1.17 -2.56 -20.46
N ARG A 115 0.50 -3.37 -19.63
CA ARG A 115 1.10 -3.97 -18.43
C ARG A 115 2.26 -4.91 -18.77
N THR A 116 2.11 -5.76 -19.78
CA THR A 116 3.19 -6.65 -20.24
C THR A 116 4.40 -5.85 -20.71
N ARG A 117 4.19 -4.86 -21.58
CA ARG A 117 5.26 -3.99 -22.09
C ARG A 117 5.96 -3.23 -20.97
N TRP A 118 5.21 -2.77 -19.98
CA TRP A 118 5.75 -2.04 -18.83
C TRP A 118 6.65 -2.92 -17.96
N GLU A 119 6.26 -4.17 -17.71
CA GLU A 119 7.11 -5.12 -16.97
C GLU A 119 8.36 -5.55 -17.76
N GLU A 120 8.26 -5.69 -19.08
CA GLU A 120 9.43 -5.91 -19.96
C GLU A 120 10.44 -4.78 -19.85
N ILE A 121 9.99 -3.53 -19.97
CA ILE A 121 10.84 -2.34 -19.87
C ILE A 121 11.47 -2.29 -18.48
N LYS A 122 10.70 -2.43 -17.39
CA LYS A 122 11.24 -2.50 -16.03
C LYS A 122 12.32 -3.58 -15.86
N SER A 123 12.12 -4.74 -16.47
CA SER A 123 13.09 -5.85 -16.42
C SER A 123 14.39 -5.51 -17.16
N GLN A 124 14.31 -4.82 -18.29
CA GLN A 124 15.47 -4.29 -19.01
C GLN A 124 16.22 -3.25 -18.17
N GLU A 125 15.51 -2.27 -17.60
CA GLU A 125 16.12 -1.23 -16.75
C GLU A 125 16.87 -1.81 -15.54
N ARG A 126 16.32 -2.85 -14.92
CA ARG A 126 16.98 -3.56 -13.81
C ARG A 126 18.31 -4.17 -14.26
N ARG A 127 18.36 -4.79 -15.43
CA ARG A 127 19.61 -5.34 -16.01
C ARG A 127 20.63 -4.24 -16.29
N ASP A 128 20.20 -3.12 -16.86
CA ASP A 128 21.08 -2.00 -17.21
C ASP A 128 21.66 -1.29 -15.98
N THR A 129 20.89 -1.17 -14.90
CA THR A 129 21.39 -0.59 -13.64
C THR A 129 22.42 -1.48 -12.95
N THR A 130 22.28 -2.81 -13.02
CA THR A 130 23.30 -3.76 -12.52
C THR A 130 24.60 -3.67 -13.33
N ALA A 131 24.51 -3.41 -14.64
CA ALA A 131 25.67 -3.22 -15.51
C ALA A 131 26.45 -1.91 -15.26
N ARG A 132 25.84 -0.92 -14.59
CA ARG A 132 26.43 0.41 -14.31
C ARG A 132 27.08 0.55 -12.93
N GLY A 133 27.33 -0.56 -12.23
CA GLY A 133 28.16 -0.57 -11.02
C GLY A 133 27.51 -0.03 -9.73
N ALA A 134 26.19 0.12 -9.69
CA ALA A 134 25.48 0.48 -8.46
C ALA A 134 25.17 -0.80 -7.64
N SER A 135 25.95 -0.97 -6.56
CA SER A 135 25.97 -2.07 -5.56
C SER A 135 26.74 -3.34 -5.96
N PRO A 136 27.65 -3.86 -5.10
CA PRO A 136 28.47 -5.03 -5.37
C PRO A 136 27.73 -6.37 -5.24
N GLU A 137 26.47 -6.36 -4.77
CA GLU A 137 25.67 -7.57 -4.67
C GLU A 137 24.81 -7.80 -5.92
N PRO A 138 24.75 -9.03 -6.45
CA PRO A 138 23.90 -9.35 -7.57
C PRO A 138 22.43 -9.14 -7.18
N LYS A 139 21.74 -8.22 -7.88
CA LYS A 139 20.29 -8.01 -7.70
C LYS A 139 19.56 -9.34 -7.94
N THR A 140 18.97 -9.91 -6.90
CA THR A 140 18.13 -11.11 -6.97
C THR A 140 16.77 -10.77 -7.59
N LEU A 141 15.98 -11.79 -7.94
CA LEU A 141 14.64 -11.60 -8.50
C LEU A 141 13.76 -10.70 -7.62
N LEU A 142 13.91 -10.81 -6.30
CA LEU A 142 13.12 -10.06 -5.30
C LEU A 142 13.75 -8.71 -4.92
N SER A 143 14.95 -8.38 -5.42
CA SER A 143 15.58 -7.09 -5.14
C SER A 143 14.71 -5.91 -5.59
N GLY A 144 14.53 -4.93 -4.70
CA GLY A 144 13.70 -3.75 -4.92
C GLY A 144 12.23 -3.92 -4.55
N ILE A 145 11.84 -4.99 -3.86
CA ILE A 145 10.63 -5.00 -3.03
C ILE A 145 11.03 -4.36 -1.70
N ALA A 146 10.45 -3.21 -1.35
CA ALA A 146 10.84 -2.51 -0.14
C ALA A 146 10.43 -3.33 1.10
N PRO A 147 11.33 -3.48 2.09
CA PRO A 147 11.02 -4.20 3.33
C PRO A 147 10.02 -3.44 4.20
N THR A 148 9.89 -2.13 4.00
CA THR A 148 8.96 -1.23 4.72
C THR A 148 7.52 -1.30 4.23
N LEU A 149 7.24 -2.05 3.16
CA LEU A 149 5.86 -2.24 2.71
C LEU A 149 5.04 -2.99 3.77
N PRO A 150 3.74 -2.66 3.93
CA PRO A 150 2.80 -3.49 4.67
C PRO A 150 2.89 -4.95 4.24
N ALA A 151 2.75 -5.86 5.20
CA ALA A 151 3.12 -7.27 5.01
C ALA A 151 2.32 -7.94 3.87
N LEU A 152 1.02 -7.66 3.73
CA LEU A 152 0.19 -8.25 2.68
C LEU A 152 0.55 -7.68 1.31
N LEU A 153 0.79 -6.37 1.22
CA LEU A 153 1.26 -5.74 -0.02
C LEU A 153 2.65 -6.27 -0.42
N ARG A 154 3.54 -6.47 0.55
CA ARG A 154 4.85 -7.09 0.33
C ARG A 154 4.72 -8.51 -0.20
N ALA A 155 3.86 -9.34 0.41
CA ALA A 155 3.57 -10.70 -0.05
C ALA A 155 3.00 -10.70 -1.48
N TYR A 156 2.09 -9.79 -1.79
CA TYR A 156 1.57 -9.59 -3.15
C TYR A 156 2.69 -9.28 -4.15
N HIS A 157 3.57 -8.33 -3.82
CA HIS A 157 4.70 -7.95 -4.68
C HIS A 157 5.69 -9.10 -4.90
N ILE A 158 5.95 -9.90 -3.86
CA ILE A 158 6.77 -11.12 -3.96
C ILE A 158 6.12 -12.09 -4.94
N GLY A 159 4.81 -12.36 -4.79
CA GLY A 159 4.06 -13.24 -5.69
C GLY A 159 4.05 -12.75 -7.14
N VAL A 160 3.90 -11.45 -7.38
CA VAL A 160 3.98 -10.86 -8.74
C VAL A 160 5.36 -11.08 -9.36
N ARG A 161 6.43 -10.85 -8.58
CA ARG A 161 7.81 -11.04 -9.05
C ARG A 161 8.11 -12.51 -9.34
N ALA A 162 7.71 -13.42 -8.47
CA ALA A 162 7.90 -14.85 -8.67
C ALA A 162 7.13 -15.35 -9.92
N ALA A 163 5.88 -14.91 -10.09
CA ALA A 163 5.09 -15.26 -11.27
C ALA A 163 5.68 -14.76 -12.59
N SER A 164 6.43 -13.64 -12.58
CA SER A 164 7.06 -13.09 -13.78
C SER A 164 8.12 -13.99 -14.44
N VAL A 165 8.66 -14.98 -13.69
CA VAL A 165 9.60 -15.99 -14.20
C VAL A 165 8.95 -17.38 -14.35
N GLY A 166 7.62 -17.45 -14.28
CA GLY A 166 6.85 -18.69 -14.38
C GLY A 166 6.71 -19.47 -13.07
N PHE A 167 7.17 -18.94 -11.94
CA PHE A 167 6.94 -19.53 -10.63
C PHE A 167 5.58 -19.05 -10.09
N ASP A 168 4.50 -19.70 -10.53
CA ASP A 168 3.12 -19.37 -10.16
C ASP A 168 2.25 -20.64 -10.10
N TRP A 169 1.20 -20.61 -9.29
CA TRP A 169 0.17 -21.65 -9.26
C TRP A 169 -0.58 -21.73 -10.59
N ALA A 170 -1.10 -22.92 -10.91
CA ALA A 170 -1.84 -23.15 -12.16
C ALA A 170 -3.10 -22.27 -12.29
N GLY A 171 -3.73 -21.93 -11.16
CA GLY A 171 -4.96 -21.13 -11.13
C GLY A 171 -5.38 -20.82 -9.70
N ALA A 172 -6.49 -20.09 -9.55
CA ALA A 172 -7.01 -19.74 -8.21
C ALA A 172 -7.39 -20.98 -7.39
N GLY A 173 -7.92 -22.03 -8.03
CA GLY A 173 -8.28 -23.29 -7.34
C GLY A 173 -7.10 -23.94 -6.62
N ALA A 174 -5.94 -24.03 -7.28
CA ALA A 174 -4.73 -24.59 -6.66
C ALA A 174 -4.23 -23.77 -5.45
N ILE A 175 -4.54 -22.47 -5.39
CA ILE A 175 -4.20 -21.63 -4.24
C ILE A 175 -5.23 -21.84 -3.12
N VAL A 176 -6.51 -22.03 -3.45
CA VAL A 176 -7.55 -22.40 -2.47
C VAL A 176 -7.22 -23.73 -1.81
N ASP A 177 -6.77 -24.72 -2.58
CA ASP A 177 -6.31 -26.01 -2.04
C ASP A 177 -5.12 -25.81 -1.08
N LYS A 178 -4.15 -24.95 -1.46
CA LYS A 178 -3.03 -24.60 -0.57
C LYS A 178 -3.49 -23.87 0.69
N ILE A 179 -4.45 -22.95 0.60
CA ILE A 179 -5.03 -22.29 1.79
C ILE A 179 -5.67 -23.31 2.74
N GLN A 180 -6.36 -24.32 2.20
CA GLN A 180 -6.92 -25.39 3.03
C GLN A 180 -5.83 -26.20 3.73
N GLU A 181 -4.74 -26.51 3.02
CA GLU A 181 -3.54 -27.14 3.59
C GLU A 181 -2.98 -26.32 4.76
N GLU A 182 -2.74 -25.01 4.58
CA GLU A 182 -2.24 -24.14 5.67
C GLU A 182 -3.21 -24.05 6.87
N VAL A 183 -4.52 -24.07 6.62
CA VAL A 183 -5.55 -24.09 7.68
C VAL A 183 -5.49 -25.40 8.47
N ASP A 184 -5.25 -26.52 7.80
CA ASP A 184 -5.15 -27.82 8.43
C ASP A 184 -3.84 -27.94 9.23
N GLU A 185 -2.72 -27.44 8.70
CA GLU A 185 -1.43 -27.36 9.39
C GLU A 185 -1.51 -26.49 10.66
N LEU A 186 -2.11 -25.30 10.56
CA LEU A 186 -2.35 -24.44 11.73
C LEU A 186 -3.29 -25.10 12.75
N ARG A 187 -4.34 -25.79 12.29
CA ARG A 187 -5.27 -26.51 13.17
C ARG A 187 -4.54 -27.60 13.95
N ASP A 188 -3.69 -28.37 13.31
CA ASP A 188 -2.92 -29.43 13.97
C ASP A 188 -2.03 -28.87 15.09
N VAL A 189 -1.50 -27.65 14.95
CA VAL A 189 -0.74 -26.97 16.01
C VAL A 189 -1.64 -26.55 17.17
N VAL A 190 -2.81 -25.99 16.88
CA VAL A 190 -3.74 -25.44 17.88
C VAL A 190 -4.49 -26.53 18.65
N GLU A 191 -4.85 -27.63 17.98
CA GLU A 191 -5.60 -28.76 18.55
C GLU A 191 -4.69 -29.82 19.18
N ALA A 192 -3.37 -29.66 19.08
CA ALA A 192 -2.41 -30.56 19.70
C ALA A 192 -2.66 -30.73 21.20
N HIS A 193 -2.58 -31.96 21.70
CA HIS A 193 -2.66 -32.23 23.13
C HIS A 193 -1.44 -31.66 23.86
N GLY A 194 -1.63 -30.54 24.57
CA GLY A 194 -0.58 -29.92 25.38
C GLY A 194 -0.60 -28.40 25.28
N ALA A 195 0.54 -27.78 25.57
CA ALA A 195 0.73 -26.37 25.30
C ALA A 195 0.96 -26.16 23.80
N VAL A 196 0.29 -25.17 23.22
CA VAL A 196 0.47 -24.79 21.81
C VAL A 196 1.90 -24.32 21.59
N ASP A 197 2.58 -24.93 20.61
CA ASP A 197 3.88 -24.45 20.14
C ASP A 197 3.68 -23.12 19.40
N GLN A 198 3.97 -22.02 20.10
CA GLN A 198 3.76 -20.67 19.58
C GLN A 198 4.63 -20.39 18.35
N GLY A 199 5.84 -20.95 18.28
CA GLY A 199 6.74 -20.73 17.15
C GLY A 199 6.19 -21.37 15.87
N ARG A 200 5.73 -22.61 15.98
CA ARG A 200 5.03 -23.27 14.85
C ARG A 200 3.72 -22.56 14.50
N ALA A 201 2.92 -22.17 15.49
CA ALA A 201 1.66 -21.47 15.21
C ALA A 201 1.87 -20.14 14.46
N GLU A 202 2.95 -19.41 14.77
CA GLU A 202 3.34 -18.20 14.05
C GLU A 202 3.77 -18.49 12.62
N GLU A 203 4.52 -19.57 12.39
CA GLU A 203 4.94 -20.03 11.06
C GLU A 203 3.73 -20.39 10.18
N GLU A 204 2.84 -21.28 10.64
CA GLU A 204 1.67 -21.69 9.85
C GLU A 204 0.70 -20.52 9.59
N MET A 205 0.57 -19.60 10.57
CA MET A 205 -0.21 -18.37 10.38
C MET A 205 0.40 -17.48 9.29
N GLY A 206 1.73 -17.37 9.25
CA GLY A 206 2.46 -16.63 8.23
C GLY A 206 2.21 -17.20 6.83
N ASP A 207 2.27 -18.52 6.68
CA ASP A 207 2.07 -19.21 5.40
C ASP A 207 0.61 -19.14 4.93
N LEU A 208 -0.35 -19.23 5.85
CA LEU A 208 -1.77 -18.95 5.57
C LEU A 208 -1.98 -17.53 5.01
N LEU A 209 -1.43 -16.51 5.69
CA LEU A 209 -1.54 -15.12 5.25
C LEU A 209 -0.86 -14.89 3.89
N PHE A 210 0.29 -15.52 3.66
CA PHE A 210 0.99 -15.46 2.38
C PHE A 210 0.18 -16.12 1.24
N SER A 211 -0.47 -17.25 1.52
CA SER A 211 -1.35 -17.95 0.57
C SER A 211 -2.59 -17.11 0.25
N ILE A 212 -3.20 -16.45 1.23
CA ILE A 212 -4.32 -15.50 1.04
C ILE A 212 -3.90 -14.30 0.17
N ALA A 213 -2.72 -13.73 0.41
CA ALA A 213 -2.19 -12.65 -0.42
C ALA A 213 -1.99 -13.10 -1.88
N ASN A 214 -1.54 -14.33 -2.09
CA ASN A 214 -1.37 -14.90 -3.44
C ASN A 214 -2.70 -15.23 -4.12
N LEU A 215 -3.71 -15.67 -3.39
CA LEU A 215 -5.06 -15.82 -3.94
C LEU A 215 -5.59 -14.46 -4.41
N SER A 216 -5.46 -13.44 -3.57
CA SER A 216 -5.84 -12.06 -3.89
C SER A 216 -5.14 -11.59 -5.17
N ARG A 217 -3.82 -11.80 -5.28
CA ARG A 217 -3.04 -11.53 -6.50
C ARG A 217 -3.62 -12.24 -7.73
N LYS A 218 -3.94 -13.53 -7.62
CA LYS A 218 -4.48 -14.32 -8.74
C LYS A 218 -5.84 -13.81 -9.21
N LEU A 219 -6.64 -13.28 -8.28
CA LEU A 219 -7.93 -12.65 -8.55
C LEU A 219 -7.83 -11.19 -9.02
N GLY A 220 -6.63 -10.60 -9.04
CA GLY A 220 -6.43 -9.20 -9.38
C GLY A 220 -6.85 -8.23 -8.26
N ILE A 221 -6.89 -8.71 -7.02
CA ILE A 221 -7.26 -7.95 -5.82
C ILE A 221 -5.97 -7.62 -5.05
N GLU A 222 -5.79 -6.36 -4.70
CA GLU A 222 -4.68 -5.92 -3.83
C GLU A 222 -5.09 -6.19 -2.36
N PRO A 223 -4.39 -7.09 -1.64
CA PRO A 223 -4.86 -7.62 -0.36
C PRO A 223 -4.85 -6.61 0.78
N GLU A 224 -3.91 -5.66 0.80
CA GLU A 224 -3.83 -4.63 1.84
C GLU A 224 -5.05 -3.70 1.78
N THR A 225 -5.39 -3.22 0.58
CA THR A 225 -6.60 -2.43 0.33
C THR A 225 -7.86 -3.21 0.65
N ALA A 226 -7.92 -4.49 0.27
CA ALA A 226 -9.08 -5.34 0.57
C ALA A 226 -9.31 -5.49 2.08
N LEU A 227 -8.23 -5.70 2.84
CA LEU A 227 -8.30 -5.78 4.30
C LEU A 227 -8.67 -4.44 4.92
N ARG A 228 -8.09 -3.32 4.46
CA ARG A 228 -8.43 -1.96 4.93
C ARG A 228 -9.92 -1.68 4.78
N LYS A 229 -10.51 -1.97 3.62
CA LYS A 229 -11.96 -1.84 3.38
C LYS A 229 -12.80 -2.76 4.28
N ALA A 230 -12.31 -3.97 4.56
CA ALA A 230 -12.98 -4.88 5.47
C ALA A 230 -12.98 -4.36 6.92
N ASN A 231 -11.85 -3.79 7.37
CA ASN A 231 -11.70 -3.15 8.67
C ASN A 231 -12.63 -1.93 8.79
N ASP A 232 -12.66 -1.04 7.80
CA ASP A 232 -13.53 0.15 7.81
C ASP A 232 -15.02 -0.24 7.89
N LYS A 233 -15.41 -1.30 7.17
CA LYS A 233 -16.76 -1.87 7.25
C LYS A 233 -17.06 -2.45 8.63
N PHE A 234 -16.10 -3.15 9.23
CA PHE A 234 -16.26 -3.67 10.59
C PHE A 234 -16.42 -2.52 11.60
N THR A 235 -15.54 -1.52 11.55
CA THR A 235 -15.56 -0.34 12.43
C THR A 235 -16.89 0.42 12.34
N ARG A 236 -17.39 0.67 11.12
CA ARG A 236 -18.70 1.31 10.93
C ARG A 236 -19.83 0.51 11.57
N ARG A 237 -19.90 -0.80 11.32
CA ARG A 237 -20.93 -1.68 11.90
C ARG A 237 -20.83 -1.76 13.40
N PHE A 238 -19.62 -1.80 13.93
CA PHE A 238 -19.38 -1.80 15.36
C PHE A 238 -19.86 -0.50 15.98
N GLY A 239 -19.55 0.67 15.39
CA GLY A 239 -20.06 1.96 15.85
C GLY A 239 -21.59 2.04 15.88
N VAL A 240 -22.28 1.48 14.87
CA VAL A 240 -23.76 1.38 14.89
C VAL A 240 -24.26 0.51 16.04
N LEU A 241 -23.57 -0.59 16.33
CA LEU A 241 -23.85 -1.44 17.49
C LEU A 241 -23.63 -0.66 18.80
N GLU A 242 -22.53 0.09 18.94
CA GLU A 242 -22.24 0.88 20.14
C GLU A 242 -23.34 1.91 20.43
N VAL A 243 -23.79 2.63 19.41
CA VAL A 243 -24.90 3.60 19.53
C VAL A 243 -26.19 2.87 19.91
N SER A 244 -26.52 1.75 19.27
CA SER A 244 -27.72 0.94 19.59
C SER A 244 -27.74 0.47 21.05
N VAL A 245 -26.59 -0.01 21.55
CA VAL A 245 -26.45 -0.47 22.92
C VAL A 245 -26.56 0.70 23.90
N ALA A 246 -25.90 1.82 23.61
CA ALA A 246 -25.98 3.02 24.43
C ALA A 246 -27.42 3.56 24.52
N ASP A 247 -28.16 3.60 23.41
CA ASP A 247 -29.56 4.04 23.35
C ASP A 247 -30.49 3.12 24.16
N SER A 248 -30.13 1.85 24.34
CA SER A 248 -30.86 0.90 25.19
C SER A 248 -30.60 1.08 26.70
N GLY A 249 -29.67 1.98 27.07
CA GLY A 249 -29.27 2.21 28.47
C GLY A 249 -28.43 1.08 29.07
N ARG A 250 -27.92 0.16 28.25
CA ARG A 250 -27.08 -0.97 28.67
C ARG A 250 -25.60 -0.67 28.41
N ALA A 251 -24.72 -1.41 29.07
CA ALA A 251 -23.29 -1.41 28.75
C ALA A 251 -22.91 -2.73 28.04
N MET A 252 -22.13 -2.65 26.96
CA MET A 252 -21.73 -3.82 26.16
C MET A 252 -21.05 -4.91 26.99
N LYS A 253 -20.21 -4.52 27.96
CA LYS A 253 -19.50 -5.44 28.86
C LYS A 253 -20.44 -6.32 29.71
N ASP A 254 -21.70 -5.90 29.87
CA ASP A 254 -22.70 -6.59 30.69
C ASP A 254 -23.69 -7.40 29.81
N MET A 255 -23.42 -7.52 28.50
CA MET A 255 -24.21 -8.27 27.54
C MET A 255 -23.59 -9.64 27.25
N ALA A 256 -24.41 -10.66 27.06
CA ALA A 256 -23.96 -11.95 26.57
C ALA A 256 -23.55 -11.87 25.09
N LEU A 257 -22.70 -12.79 24.64
CA LEU A 257 -22.22 -12.84 23.25
C LEU A 257 -23.39 -12.97 22.25
N GLU A 258 -24.40 -13.77 22.61
CA GLU A 258 -25.60 -13.96 21.79
C GLU A 258 -26.41 -12.67 21.63
N GLU A 259 -26.42 -11.82 22.66
CA GLU A 259 -27.09 -10.51 22.61
C GLU A 259 -26.30 -9.52 21.73
N LEU A 260 -24.97 -9.51 21.86
CA LEU A 260 -24.08 -8.70 21.02
C LEU A 260 -24.17 -9.12 19.56
N GLU A 261 -24.24 -10.43 19.27
CA GLU A 261 -24.45 -10.94 17.92
C GLU A 261 -25.82 -10.50 17.37
N GLY A 262 -26.86 -10.48 18.21
CA GLY A 262 -28.18 -9.97 17.84
C GLY A 262 -28.20 -8.48 17.49
N GLU A 263 -27.41 -7.65 18.20
CA GLU A 263 -27.20 -6.23 17.84
C GLU A 263 -26.34 -6.10 16.56
N TRP A 264 -25.32 -6.95 16.40
CA TRP A 264 -24.45 -6.97 15.22
C TRP A 264 -25.21 -7.28 13.92
N GLN A 265 -26.12 -8.25 13.95
CA GLN A 265 -26.96 -8.56 12.79
C GLN A 265 -27.93 -7.42 12.45
N ARG A 266 -28.40 -6.67 13.46
CA ARG A 266 -29.17 -5.44 13.25
C ARG A 266 -28.33 -4.33 12.64
N ALA A 267 -27.10 -4.12 13.14
CA ALA A 267 -26.16 -3.15 12.58
C ALA A 267 -25.84 -3.45 11.11
N LYS A 268 -25.55 -4.72 10.77
CA LYS A 268 -25.38 -5.18 9.38
C LYS A 268 -26.57 -4.85 8.48
N SER A 269 -27.79 -4.99 9.00
CA SER A 269 -29.00 -4.75 8.21
C SER A 269 -29.19 -3.27 7.90
N ARG A 270 -28.89 -2.37 8.85
CA ARG A 270 -28.96 -0.91 8.67
C ARG A 270 -27.90 -0.40 7.69
N ASP A 271 -26.68 -0.94 7.80
CA ASP A 271 -25.52 -0.65 6.96
C ASP A 271 -25.71 -0.98 5.46
N LEU A 272 -26.65 -1.86 5.12
CA LEU A 272 -26.97 -2.25 3.73
C LEU A 272 -28.03 -1.35 3.07
N THR A 273 -28.67 -0.49 3.86
CA THR A 273 -29.78 0.38 3.43
C THR A 273 -29.38 1.84 3.23
N GLU A 274 -28.14 2.19 3.57
CA GLU A 274 -27.51 3.50 3.35
C GLU A 274 -26.45 3.40 2.24
#